data_AF-X0WBU3-F1
#
_entry.id   AF-X0WBU3-F1
#
_cell.length_a   1.000
_cell.length_b   1.000
_cell.length_c   1.000
_cell.angle_alpha   90.00
_cell.angle_beta   90.00
_cell.angle_gamma   90.00
#
_symmetry.space_group_name_H-M   'P 1'
#
loop_
_entity.id
_entity.type
_entity.pdbx_description
1 polymer ?
#
loop_
_entity_poly.entity_id
_entity_poly.type
_entity_poly.pdbx_seq_one_letter_code
_entity_poly.pdbx_strand_id
1 'polypeptide(L)' 'TQESLSADKIIREVSRLAGGSGGGRWDFAQGGTSESLKVSPALEKLSLIVSQLLHKNR' A
#
# COMPACT_ATOMS: atom_id res chain seq x y z
N THR A 1 9.85 -17.23 4.41
CA THR A 1 9.26 -16.78 5.68
C THR A 1 8.38 -15.60 5.37
N GLN A 2 7.06 -15.71 5.57
CA GLN A 2 6.14 -14.60 5.34
C GLN A 2 6.27 -13.59 6.49
N GLU A 3 6.56 -12.33 6.20
CA GLU A 3 6.55 -11.29 7.25
C GLU A 3 5.14 -10.98 7.75
N SER A 4 5.07 -10.49 8.99
CA SER A 4 3.83 -10.05 9.64
C SER A 4 3.15 -8.89 8.90
N LEU A 5 3.86 -8.22 7.99
CA LEU A 5 3.34 -7.16 7.14
C LEU A 5 3.65 -7.47 5.67
N SER A 6 2.61 -7.61 4.85
CA SER A 6 2.73 -7.94 3.43
C SER A 6 2.85 -6.69 2.55
N ALA A 7 3.86 -6.64 1.68
CA ALA A 7 4.02 -5.59 0.67
C ALA A 7 2.79 -5.46 -0.25
N ASP A 8 2.17 -6.59 -0.63
CA ASP A 8 0.92 -6.61 -1.40
C ASP A 8 -0.22 -5.88 -0.69
N LYS A 9 -0.38 -6.09 0.63
CA LYS A 9 -1.42 -5.41 1.41
C LYS A 9 -1.17 -3.91 1.50
N ILE A 10 0.10 -3.49 1.66
CA ILE A 10 0.47 -2.07 1.72
C ILE A 10 0.15 -1.40 0.37
N ILE A 11 0.66 -1.94 -0.74
CA ILE A 11 0.54 -1.27 -2.04
C ILE A 11 -0.92 -1.19 -2.51
N ARG A 12 -1.75 -2.19 -2.21
CA ARG A 12 -3.18 -2.14 -2.54
C ARG A 12 -3.87 -0.95 -1.90
N GLU A 13 -3.55 -0.63 -0.65
CA GLU A 13 -4.15 0.50 0.04
C GLU A 13 -3.64 1.84 -0.51
N VAL A 14 -2.34 1.96 -0.76
CA VAL A 14 -1.75 3.15 -1.38
C VAL A 14 -2.32 3.40 -2.78
N SER A 15 -2.35 2.37 -3.64
CA SER A 15 -2.89 2.48 -5.00
C SER A 15 -4.39 2.79 -4.99
N ARG A 16 -5.16 2.23 -4.05
CA ARG A 16 -6.59 2.55 -3.88
C ARG A 16 -6.80 4.03 -3.56
N LEU A 17 -6.02 4.62 -2.65
CA LEU A 17 -6.08 6.06 -2.36
C LEU A 17 -5.70 6.90 -3.59
N ALA A 18 -4.74 6.43 -4.36
CA ALA A 18 -4.34 7.07 -5.60
C ALA A 18 -5.36 6.89 -6.74
N GLY A 19 -6.46 6.15 -6.55
CA GLY A 19 -7.49 5.89 -7.58
C GLY A 19 -7.10 4.81 -8.60
N GLY A 20 -6.15 3.95 -8.23
CA GLY A 20 -5.62 2.90 -9.10
C GLY A 20 -5.61 1.52 -8.45
N SER A 21 -4.73 0.66 -8.95
CA SER A 21 -4.61 -0.73 -8.48
C SER A 21 -3.15 -1.16 -8.37
N GLY A 22 -2.91 -2.22 -7.61
CA GLY A 22 -1.60 -2.77 -7.38
C GLY A 22 -1.67 -4.19 -6.85
N GLY A 23 -0.52 -4.84 -6.80
CA GLY A 23 -0.37 -6.16 -6.21
C GLY A 23 1.06 -6.69 -6.33
N GLY A 24 1.27 -7.84 -5.70
CA GLY A 24 2.54 -8.54 -5.76
C GLY A 24 2.62 -9.67 -4.75
N ARG A 25 3.83 -9.95 -4.30
CA ARG A 25 4.12 -10.90 -3.24
C ARG A 25 4.23 -10.20 -1.89
N TRP A 26 4.39 -11.00 -0.84
CA TRP A 26 4.55 -10.48 0.53
C TRP A 26 5.84 -9.67 0.70
N ASP A 27 6.89 -9.97 -0.06
CA ASP A 27 8.21 -9.35 -0.03
C ASP A 27 8.37 -8.18 -1.01
N PHE A 28 7.58 -8.17 -2.08
CA PHE A 28 7.65 -7.13 -3.11
C PHE A 28 6.31 -6.97 -3.83
N ALA A 29 5.87 -5.72 -4.00
CA ALA A 29 4.65 -5.41 -4.72
C ALA A 29 4.75 -4.04 -5.39
N GLN A 30 3.92 -3.84 -6.43
CA GLN A 30 3.87 -2.60 -7.20
C GLN A 30 2.44 -2.22 -7.53
N GLY A 31 2.21 -0.96 -7.86
CA GLY A 31 0.91 -0.46 -8.23
C GLY A 31 1.00 0.90 -8.88
N GLY A 32 -0.10 1.35 -9.47
CA GLY A 32 -0.16 2.58 -10.22
C GLY A 32 -1.58 3.08 -10.37
N THR A 33 -1.70 4.28 -10.90
CA THR A 33 -2.96 4.98 -11.15
C THR A 33 -2.84 5.80 -12.43
N SER A 34 -3.96 6.07 -13.10
CA SER A 34 -4.05 7.09 -14.15
C SER A 34 -4.15 8.51 -13.60
N GLU A 35 -4.39 8.66 -12.30
CA GLU A 35 -4.59 9.94 -11.61
C GLU A 35 -3.27 10.44 -11.01
N SER A 36 -2.37 10.96 -11.86
CA SER A 36 -1.01 11.35 -11.47
C SER A 36 -0.96 12.32 -10.28
N LEU A 37 -1.93 13.24 -10.19
CA LEU A 37 -2.03 14.22 -9.11
C LEU A 37 -2.37 13.60 -7.74
N LYS A 38 -2.89 12.38 -7.70
CA LYS A 38 -3.23 11.66 -6.46
C LYS A 38 -2.06 10.82 -5.91
N VAL A 39 -0.96 10.67 -6.66
CA VAL A 39 0.20 9.86 -6.23
C VAL A 39 0.86 10.43 -4.98
N SER A 40 1.26 11.71 -4.99
CA SER A 40 1.94 12.32 -3.83
C SER A 40 1.05 12.31 -2.57
N PRO A 41 -0.23 12.76 -2.63
CA PRO A 41 -1.12 12.69 -1.46
C PRO A 41 -1.35 11.26 -0.93
N ALA A 42 -1.38 10.24 -1.80
CA ALA A 42 -1.51 8.86 -1.36
C ALA A 42 -0.24 8.37 -0.63
N LEU A 43 0.95 8.75 -1.12
CA LEU A 43 2.23 8.41 -0.50
C LEU A 43 2.42 9.09 0.86
N GLU A 44 1.91 10.31 1.05
CA GLU A 44 1.89 10.98 2.36
C GLU A 44 1.14 10.19 3.44
N LYS A 45 0.18 9.34 3.04
CA LYS A 45 -0.58 8.47 3.96
C LYS A 45 0.11 7.13 4.25
N LEU A 46 1.25 6.83 3.64
CA LEU A 46 1.93 5.54 3.75
C LEU A 46 2.23 5.14 5.21
N SER A 47 2.77 6.07 6.01
CA SER A 47 3.10 5.81 7.42
C SER A 47 1.87 5.41 8.24
N LEU A 48 0.73 6.07 7.99
CA LEU A 48 -0.54 5.75 8.64
C LEU A 48 -1.06 4.37 8.22
N ILE A 49 -0.99 4.05 6.93
CA ILE A 49 -1.38 2.73 6.39
C ILE A 49 -0.56 1.63 7.04
N VAL A 50 0.76 1.77 7.09
CA VAL A 50 1.66 0.79 7.72
C VAL A 50 1.32 0.60 9.19
N SER A 51 1.10 1.69 9.93
CA SER A 51 0.72 1.65 11.35
C SER A 51 -0.59 0.91 11.59
N GLN A 52 -1.61 1.17 10.76
CA GLN A 52 -2.90 0.48 10.84
C GLN A 52 -2.80 -1.01 10.54
N LEU A 53 -2.02 -1.38 9.52
CA LEU A 53 -1.83 -2.79 9.14
C LEU A 53 -1.03 -3.56 10.20
N LEU A 54 -0.05 -2.94 10.86
CA LEU A 54 0.68 -3.54 11.97
C LEU A 54 -0.22 -3.82 13.18
N HIS A 55 -1.15 -2.91 13.51
CA HIS A 55 -2.09 -3.11 14.60
C HIS A 55 -3.15 -4.17 14.31
N LYS A 56 -3.55 -4.31 13.04
CA LYS A 56 -4.59 -5.28 12.63
C LYS A 56 -4.09 -6.74 12.62
N ASN A 57 -2.78 -6.96 12.65
CA ASN A 57 -2.15 -8.28 12.67
C ASN A 57 -1.70 -8.72 14.09
N ARG A 58 -2.01 -7.94 15.13
CA ARG A 58 -1.86 -8.31 16.54
C ARG A 58 -3.20 -8.81 17.08
#